data_AF-A0A260A4L5-F1
#
_entry.id   AF-A0A260A4L5-F1
#
_cell.length_a   1.000
_cell.length_b   1.000
_cell.length_c   1.000
_cell.angle_alpha   90.00
_cell.angle_beta   90.00
_cell.angle_gamma   90.00
#
_symmetry.space_group_name_H-M   'P 1'
#
loop_
_entity.id
_entity.type
_entity.pdbx_description
1 polymer ?
#
loop_
_entity_poly.entity_id
_entity_poly.type
_entity_poly.pdbx_seq_one_letter_code
_entity_poly.pdbx_strand_id
1 'polypeptide(L)' 'MAGTALAETRNSARARVGSLSRSRTPEDPDLVKARRDLAAGQLAHHIEKVLSVAPPLSIDQRAELAALFEAGRAEVGIG' A
#
# COMPACT_ATOMS: atom_id res chain seq x y z
N MET A 1 -2.61 16.05 -1.21
CA MET A 1 -3.91 15.45 -0.81
C MET A 1 -3.94 13.92 -0.97
N ALA A 2 -3.18 13.29 -1.89
CA ALA A 2 -3.20 11.82 -2.03
C ALA A 2 -2.56 11.04 -0.86
N GLY A 3 -1.51 11.60 -0.25
CA GLY A 3 -0.79 10.96 0.87
C GLY A 3 -1.63 10.73 2.14
N THR A 4 -2.44 11.73 2.50
CA THR A 4 -3.29 11.70 3.70
C THR A 4 -4.39 10.63 3.62
N ALA A 5 -4.95 10.38 2.43
CA ALA A 5 -6.02 9.40 2.22
C ALA A 5 -5.54 7.95 2.42
N LEU A 6 -4.32 7.62 1.97
CA LEU A 6 -3.74 6.28 2.17
C LEU A 6 -3.27 6.07 3.62
N ALA A 7 -2.86 7.14 4.31
CA ALA A 7 -2.51 7.10 5.73
C ALA A 7 -3.73 6.84 6.64
N GLU A 8 -4.87 7.50 6.41
CA GLU A 8 -6.14 7.20 7.10
C GLU A 8 -6.60 5.77 6.82
N THR A 9 -6.46 5.34 5.56
CA THR A 9 -6.74 3.96 5.15
C THR A 9 -5.88 2.96 5.92
N ARG A 10 -4.59 3.25 6.15
CA ARG A 10 -3.67 2.37 6.91
C ARG A 10 -4.16 2.09 8.33
N ASN A 11 -4.47 3.14 9.09
CA ASN A 11 -4.88 2.98 10.50
C ASN A 11 -6.24 2.29 10.62
N SER A 12 -7.20 2.66 9.76
CA SER A 12 -8.51 2.01 9.69
C SER A 12 -8.41 0.54 9.25
N ALA A 13 -7.59 0.24 8.23
CA ALA A 13 -7.36 -1.11 7.73
C ALA A 13 -6.68 -2.00 8.77
N ARG A 14 -5.69 -1.48 9.54
CA ARG A 14 -5.06 -2.23 10.63
C ARG A 14 -6.07 -2.64 11.70
N ALA A 15 -6.97 -1.73 12.08
CA ALA A 15 -8.04 -2.03 13.03
C ALA A 15 -9.02 -3.08 12.46
N ARG A 16 -9.42 -2.94 11.18
CA ARG A 16 -10.29 -3.91 10.49
C ARG A 16 -9.66 -5.29 10.41
N VAL A 17 -8.38 -5.40 10.01
CA VAL A 17 -7.66 -6.69 9.99
C VAL A 17 -7.67 -7.33 11.36
N GLY A 18 -7.34 -6.59 12.42
CA GLY A 18 -7.35 -7.12 13.79
C GLY A 18 -8.74 -7.56 14.27
N SER A 19 -9.80 -6.86 13.84
CA SER A 19 -11.19 -7.25 14.15
C SER A 19 -11.61 -8.52 13.39
N LEU A 20 -11.37 -8.54 12.08
CA LEU A 20 -11.79 -9.62 11.19
C LEU A 20 -10.96 -10.89 11.43
N SER A 21 -9.66 -10.79 11.69
CA SER A 21 -8.80 -11.97 11.93
C SER A 21 -9.19 -12.77 13.18
N ARG A 22 -9.95 -12.18 14.11
CA ARG A 22 -10.46 -12.87 15.31
C ARG A 22 -11.74 -13.66 15.06
N SER A 23 -12.45 -13.37 13.97
CA SER A 23 -13.82 -13.87 13.73
C SER A 23 -14.03 -14.49 12.35
N ARG A 24 -13.09 -14.31 11.42
CA ARG A 24 -13.19 -14.72 10.02
C ARG A 24 -12.05 -15.65 9.63
N THR A 25 -12.28 -16.45 8.60
CA THR A 25 -11.25 -17.32 8.00
C THR A 25 -10.27 -16.49 7.17
N PRO A 26 -9.04 -16.98 6.94
CA PRO A 26 -8.04 -16.27 6.16
C PRO A 26 -8.47 -15.91 4.73
N GLU A 27 -9.35 -16.70 4.12
CA GLU A 27 -9.87 -16.54 2.75
C GLU A 27 -11.09 -15.61 2.69
N ASP A 28 -11.59 -15.15 3.84
CA ASP A 28 -12.73 -14.25 3.91
C ASP A 28 -12.47 -12.99 3.07
N PRO A 29 -13.38 -12.65 2.12
CA PRO A 29 -13.17 -11.53 1.20
C PRO A 29 -12.92 -10.19 1.91
N ASP A 30 -13.57 -9.95 3.05
CA ASP A 30 -13.40 -8.71 3.80
C ASP A 30 -12.05 -8.66 4.51
N LEU A 31 -11.57 -9.80 5.03
CA LEU A 31 -10.24 -9.90 5.61
C LEU A 31 -9.14 -9.75 4.54
N VAL A 32 -9.30 -10.39 3.38
CA VAL A 32 -8.37 -10.25 2.25
C VAL A 32 -8.33 -8.80 1.77
N LYS A 33 -9.49 -8.15 1.64
CA LYS A 33 -9.57 -6.73 1.28
C LYS A 33 -8.89 -5.86 2.33
N ALA A 34 -9.18 -6.06 3.62
CA ALA A 34 -8.58 -5.28 4.69
C ALA A 34 -7.05 -5.44 4.74
N ARG A 35 -6.52 -6.63 4.42
CA ARG A 35 -5.08 -6.87 4.30
C ARG A 35 -4.46 -6.13 3.11
N ARG A 36 -5.13 -6.13 1.94
CA ARG A 36 -4.69 -5.36 0.76
C ARG A 36 -4.69 -3.86 1.04
N ASP A 37 -5.75 -3.35 1.66
CA ASP A 37 -5.87 -1.94 2.06
C ASP A 37 -4.73 -1.56 3.05
N LEU A 38 -4.42 -2.46 4.01
CA LEU A 38 -3.32 -2.24 4.96
C LEU A 38 -1.96 -2.20 4.28
N ALA A 39 -1.68 -3.13 3.36
CA ALA A 39 -0.43 -3.18 2.61
C ALA A 39 -0.24 -1.91 1.75
N ALA A 40 -1.30 -1.47 1.07
CA ALA A 40 -1.28 -0.22 0.29
C ALA A 40 -0.97 1.00 1.19
N GLY A 41 -1.63 1.11 2.34
CA GLY A 41 -1.39 2.19 3.29
C GLY A 41 0.02 2.16 3.92
N GLN A 42 0.59 0.98 4.14
CA GLN A 42 1.97 0.83 4.62
C GLN A 42 2.99 1.28 3.58
N LEU A 43 2.80 0.87 2.32
CA LEU A 43 3.66 1.25 1.20
C LEU A 43 3.63 2.76 0.98
N ALA A 44 2.44 3.36 0.96
CA ALA A 44 2.28 4.81 0.84
C ALA A 44 3.03 5.57 1.93
N HIS A 45 2.87 5.16 3.19
CA HIS A 45 3.58 5.76 4.31
C HIS A 45 5.11 5.63 4.19
N HIS A 46 5.59 4.49 3.70
CA HIS A 46 7.02 4.29 3.45
C HIS A 46 7.53 5.23 2.35
N ILE A 47 6.80 5.35 1.24
CA ILE A 47 7.13 6.26 0.15
C ILE A 47 7.18 7.72 0.64
N GLU A 48 6.20 8.16 1.42
CA GLU A 48 6.20 9.51 2.02
C GLU A 48 7.44 9.76 2.87
N LYS A 49 7.80 8.80 3.71
CA LYS A 49 9.00 8.91 4.55
C LYS A 49 10.27 9.02 3.71
N VAL A 50 10.40 8.21 2.66
CA VAL A 50 11.54 8.28 1.73
C VAL A 50 11.58 9.62 1.01
N LEU A 51 10.44 10.09 0.48
CA LEU A 51 10.35 11.36 -0.23
C LEU A 51 10.61 12.57 0.68
N SER A 52 10.33 12.47 1.98
CA SER A 52 10.62 13.55 2.93
C SER A 52 12.11 13.79 3.17
N VAL A 53 12.96 12.78 2.90
CA VAL A 53 14.42 12.87 3.09
C VAL A 53 15.20 12.85 1.77
N ALA A 54 14.54 12.48 0.67
CA ALA A 54 15.16 12.41 -0.64
C ALA A 54 15.41 13.83 -1.21
N PRO A 55 16.49 14.03 -1.98
CA PRO A 55 16.61 15.22 -2.81
C PRO A 55 15.46 15.27 -3.84
N PRO A 56 15.08 16.47 -4.32
CA PRO A 56 14.02 16.60 -5.32
C PRO A 56 14.33 15.77 -6.58
N LEU A 57 13.47 14.81 -6.88
CA LEU A 57 13.59 13.99 -8.08
C LEU A 57 13.28 14.79 -9.35
N SER A 58 13.87 14.42 -10.48
CA SER A 58 13.47 14.93 -11.79
C SER A 58 12.11 14.35 -12.21
N ILE A 59 11.52 14.91 -13.27
CA ILE A 59 10.27 14.38 -13.85
C ILE A 59 10.51 12.97 -14.40
N ASP A 60 11.61 12.75 -15.10
CA ASP A 60 11.95 11.46 -15.71
C ASP A 60 12.18 10.38 -14.64
N GLN A 61 12.89 10.70 -13.56
CA GLN A 61 13.09 9.78 -12.43
C GLN A 61 11.77 9.38 -11.76
N ARG A 62 10.82 10.32 -11.64
CA ARG A 62 9.48 10.00 -11.15
C ARG A 62 8.72 9.08 -12.11
N ALA A 63 8.88 9.27 -13.42
CA ALA A 63 8.25 8.44 -14.43
C ALA A 63 8.81 7.01 -14.42
N GLU A 64 10.13 6.84 -14.27
CA GLU A 64 10.76 5.52 -14.12
C GLU A 64 10.26 4.79 -12.86
N LEU A 65 10.18 5.48 -11.73
CA LEU A 65 9.61 4.91 -10.50
C LEU A 65 8.15 4.53 -10.66
N ALA A 66 7.35 5.34 -11.37
CA ALA A 66 5.96 5.00 -11.67
C ALA A 66 5.85 3.76 -12.57
N ALA A 67 6.74 3.60 -13.55
CA ALA A 67 6.79 2.43 -14.42
C ALA A 67 7.08 1.13 -13.64
N LEU A 68 7.91 1.18 -12.58
CA LEU A 68 8.12 0.02 -11.70
C LEU A 68 6.83 -0.44 -11.01
N PHE A 69 5.98 0.49 -10.60
CA PHE A 69 4.68 0.15 -9.99
C PHE A 69 3.71 -0.50 -10.99
N GLU A 70 3.75 -0.11 -12.27
CA GLU A 70 2.92 -0.75 -13.30
C GLU A 70 3.49 -2.09 -13.77
N ALA A 71 4.82 -2.21 -13.90
CA ALA A 71 5.49 -3.45 -14.28
C ALA A 71 5.36 -4.55 -13.22
N GLY A 72 5.39 -4.19 -11.93
CA GLY A 72 5.18 -5.12 -10.81
C GLY A 72 3.81 -5.82 -10.81
N ARG A 73 2.86 -5.36 -11.63
CA ARG A 73 1.56 -6.03 -11.85
C ARG A 73 1.64 -7.19 -12.86
N ALA A 74 2.69 -7.26 -13.67
CA ALA A 74 2.85 -8.24 -14.75
C ALA A 74 3.67 -9.50 -14.35
N GLU A 75 4.50 -9.43 -13.31
CA GLU A 75 5.39 -10.55 -12.92
C GLU A 75 4.97 -11.33 -11.66
N VAL A 76 3.88 -10.97 -10.97
CA VAL A 76 3.46 -11.72 -9.78
C VAL A 76 2.54 -12.88 -10.18
N GLY A 77 3.14 -13.87 -10.85
CA GLY A 77 2.75 -15.27 -10.67
C GLY A 77 3.12 -15.66 -9.25
N ILE A 78 2.12 -15.67 -8.36
CA ILE A 78 2.26 -16.09 -6.97
C ILE A 78 2.65 -17.57 -6.94
N GLY A 79 3.87 -17.85 -6.48
CA GLY A 79 4.22 -19.11 -5.82
C GLY A 79 3.72 -19.13 -4.38
#